data_AF-A0A353U395-F1
#
_entry.id   AF-A0A353U395-F1
#
_cell.length_a   1.000
_cell.length_b   1.000
_cell.length_c   1.000
_cell.angle_alpha   90.00
_cell.angle_beta   90.00
_cell.angle_gamma   90.00
#
_symmetry.space_group_name_H-M   'P 1'
#
loop_
_entity.id
_entity.type
_entity.pdbx_description
1 polymer ?
#
loop_
_entity_poly.entity_id
_entity_poly.type
_entity_poly.pdbx_seq_one_letter_code
_entity_poly.pdbx_strand_id
1 'polypeptide(L)'
;YMTSVIERTKIGKEGDKIFFYEDDYKEELSGEEPVSMNFWIFKPEFFTHLQNGFIEFLKKRGSELKSEYYYNVPANDMVQAGTAKVKIISTPAQWFGVTYQEDKPLVKAALDELHASGVYPKNGLWG
;
A
#
# COMPACT_ATOMS: atom_id res chain seq x y z
N TYR A 1 13.77 9.06 -4.98
CA TYR A 1 13.92 7.62 -4.74
C TYR A 1 13.48 7.34 -3.32
N MET A 2 12.92 6.17 -3.05
CA MET A 2 12.51 5.78 -1.70
C MET A 2 13.74 5.67 -0.79
N THR A 3 13.65 6.23 0.42
CA THR A 3 14.64 6.07 1.49
C THR A 3 14.23 4.94 2.43
N SER A 4 12.96 4.94 2.86
CA SER A 4 12.36 3.93 3.70
C SER A 4 10.86 3.82 3.40
N VAL A 5 10.27 2.69 3.74
CA VAL A 5 8.83 2.51 3.84
C VAL A 5 8.52 1.90 5.20
N ILE A 6 7.53 2.47 5.88
CA ILE A 6 7.09 2.05 7.21
C ILE A 6 5.62 1.69 7.08
N GLU A 7 5.27 0.50 7.56
CA GLU A 7 3.88 0.07 7.60
C GLU A 7 3.18 0.73 8.79
N ARG A 8 2.04 1.37 8.52
CA ARG A 8 1.21 2.03 9.52
C ARG A 8 -0.19 1.45 9.44
N THR A 9 -0.64 0.80 10.51
CA THR A 9 -1.90 0.04 10.53
C THR A 9 -3.09 0.85 11.06
N LYS A 10 -2.84 1.95 11.79
CA LYS A 10 -3.87 2.78 12.41
C LYS A 10 -3.67 4.24 12.06
N ILE A 11 -4.35 4.68 11.00
CA ILE A 11 -4.42 6.09 10.61
C ILE A 11 -5.88 6.54 10.77
N GLY A 12 -6.08 7.70 11.38
CA GLY A 12 -7.41 8.24 11.65
C GLY A 12 -7.44 9.76 11.52
N LYS A 13 -8.66 10.31 11.39
CA LYS A 13 -8.90 11.74 11.30
C LYS A 13 -9.56 12.23 12.60
N GLU A 14 -9.01 13.29 13.17
CA GLU A 14 -9.57 14.01 14.32
C GLU A 14 -9.77 15.48 13.96
N GLY A 15 -11.02 15.90 13.79
CA GLY A 15 -11.31 17.24 13.25
C GLY A 15 -10.73 17.40 11.85
N ASP A 16 -9.88 18.40 11.64
CA ASP A 16 -9.21 18.65 10.36
C ASP A 16 -7.81 18.03 10.25
N LYS A 17 -7.36 17.30 11.28
CA LYS A 17 -6.02 16.73 11.35
C LYS A 17 -6.03 15.23 11.14
N ILE A 18 -4.95 14.70 10.57
CA ILE A 18 -4.74 13.27 10.35
C ILE A 18 -3.66 12.81 11.33
N PHE A 19 -3.86 11.63 11.92
CA PHE A 19 -2.92 11.07 12.88
C PHE A 19 -2.66 9.60 12.61
N PHE A 20 -1.43 9.17 12.89
CA PHE A 20 -1.06 7.79 13.11
C PHE A 20 -1.07 7.47 14.61
N TYR A 21 -1.53 6.27 14.97
CA TYR A 21 -1.64 5.80 16.35
C TYR A 21 -0.93 4.46 16.54
N GLU A 22 -0.09 4.37 17.56
CA GLU A 22 0.55 3.11 17.96
C GLU A 22 0.69 3.07 19.48
N ASP A 23 -0.09 2.23 20.14
CA ASP A 23 -0.19 2.17 21.61
C ASP A 23 -0.41 3.56 22.23
N ASP A 24 0.55 4.07 23.01
CA ASP A 24 0.51 5.41 23.63
C ASP A 24 1.15 6.51 22.75
N TYR A 25 1.64 6.15 21.56
CA TYR A 25 2.23 7.07 20.60
C TYR A 25 1.20 7.60 19.60
N LYS A 26 1.27 8.91 19.36
CA LYS A 26 0.44 9.63 18.39
C LYS A 26 1.29 10.58 17.60
N GLU A 27 1.20 10.50 16.28
CA GLU A 27 1.95 11.34 15.33
C GLU A 27 1.00 12.04 14.39
N GLU A 28 1.11 13.36 14.27
CA GLU A 28 0.36 14.15 13.28
C GLU A 28 0.95 13.94 11.89
N LEU A 29 0.08 13.67 10.92
CA LEU A 29 0.41 13.53 9.51
C LEU A 29 -0.09 14.77 8.75
N SER A 30 0.66 15.20 7.75
CA SER A 30 0.30 16.32 6.88
C SER A 30 -0.85 15.98 5.93
N GLY A 31 -1.05 14.71 5.61
CA GLY A 31 -1.99 14.25 4.58
C GLY A 31 -1.40 14.23 3.16
N GLU A 32 -0.18 14.73 3.01
CA GLU A 32 0.55 14.78 1.73
C GLU A 32 1.70 13.76 1.69
N GLU A 33 1.80 12.88 2.70
CA GLU A 33 2.80 11.82 2.74
C GLU A 33 2.63 10.88 1.53
N PRO A 34 3.73 10.53 0.82
CA PRO A 34 3.67 9.47 -0.17
C PRO A 34 3.29 8.13 0.48
N VAL A 35 2.18 7.55 0.04
CA VAL A 35 1.70 6.25 0.51
C VAL A 35 1.86 5.17 -0.55
N SER A 36 2.16 3.94 -0.11
CA SER A 36 2.19 2.77 -0.99
C SER A 36 0.80 2.15 -1.06
N MET A 37 0.18 2.20 -2.25
CA MET A 37 -1.11 1.54 -2.52
C MET A 37 -0.95 0.08 -2.98
N ASN A 38 0.14 -0.58 -2.57
CA ASN A 38 0.51 -1.95 -2.94
C ASN A 38 0.68 -2.20 -4.45
N PHE A 39 1.06 -1.16 -5.21
CA PHE A 39 1.42 -1.29 -6.61
C PHE A 39 2.93 -1.17 -6.81
N TRP A 40 3.59 -2.32 -6.96
CA TRP A 40 5.05 -2.41 -7.06
C TRP A 40 5.47 -3.13 -8.33
N ILE A 41 6.60 -2.69 -8.88
CA ILE A 41 7.23 -3.32 -10.03
C ILE A 41 8.61 -3.78 -9.58
N PHE A 42 8.81 -5.10 -9.59
CA PHE A 42 10.06 -5.72 -9.19
C PHE A 42 10.75 -6.37 -10.38
N LYS A 43 12.08 -6.42 -10.33
CA LYS A 43 12.84 -7.29 -11.23
C LYS A 43 12.75 -8.74 -10.74
N PRO A 44 12.88 -9.75 -11.62
CA PRO A 44 12.75 -11.16 -11.24
C PRO A 44 13.68 -11.60 -10.09
N GLU A 45 14.87 -10.99 -9.97
CA GLU A 45 15.84 -11.33 -8.91
C GLU A 45 15.30 -11.06 -7.51
N PHE A 46 14.30 -10.18 -7.36
CA PHE A 46 13.64 -9.92 -6.09
C PHE A 46 12.96 -11.16 -5.52
N PHE A 47 12.44 -12.07 -6.36
CA PHE A 47 11.78 -13.30 -5.88
C PHE A 47 12.75 -14.22 -5.13
N THR A 48 14.02 -14.27 -5.51
CA THR A 48 15.04 -15.03 -4.77
C THR A 48 15.25 -14.46 -3.38
N HIS A 49 15.32 -13.13 -3.25
CA HIS A 49 15.41 -12.46 -1.95
C HIS A 49 14.15 -12.69 -1.11
N LEU A 50 12.98 -12.56 -1.72
CA LEU A 50 11.68 -12.77 -1.06
C LEU A 50 11.56 -14.20 -0.52
N GLN A 51 11.95 -15.21 -1.30
CA GLN A 51 11.92 -16.62 -0.92
C GLN A 51 12.86 -16.91 0.26
N ASN A 52 14.11 -16.41 0.21
CA ASN A 52 15.07 -16.61 1.29
C ASN A 52 14.57 -15.97 2.60
N GLY A 53 14.04 -14.75 2.54
CA GLY A 53 13.45 -14.09 3.69
C GLY A 53 12.21 -14.83 4.22
N PHE A 54 11.40 -15.41 3.34
CA PHE A 54 10.21 -16.17 3.75
C PHE A 54 10.57 -17.45 4.50
N ILE A 55 11.62 -18.17 4.06
CA ILE A 55 12.12 -19.36 4.77
C ILE A 55 12.56 -18.98 6.20
N GLU A 56 13.28 -17.88 6.36
CA GLU A 56 13.71 -17.41 7.69
C GLU A 56 12.54 -16.93 8.55
N PHE A 57 11.54 -16.28 7.94
CA PHE A 57 10.31 -15.92 8.61
C PHE A 57 9.58 -17.16 9.15
N LEU A 58 9.41 -18.20 8.33
CA LEU A 58 8.73 -19.44 8.75
C LEU A 58 9.45 -20.15 9.89
N LYS A 59 10.79 -20.19 9.88
CA LYS A 59 11.57 -20.75 11.00
C LYS A 59 11.35 -20.01 12.31
N LYS A 60 11.20 -18.68 12.26
CA LYS A 60 11.10 -17.82 13.44
C LYS A 60 9.66 -17.69 13.95
N ARG A 61 8.69 -17.55 13.05
CA ARG A 61 7.32 -17.14 13.35
C ARG A 61 6.25 -18.02 12.70
N GLY A 62 6.62 -19.06 11.96
CA GLY A 62 5.67 -19.87 11.17
C GLY A 62 4.63 -20.65 11.99
N SER A 63 4.80 -20.78 13.31
CA SER A 63 3.81 -21.36 14.21
C SER A 63 2.81 -20.35 14.79
N GLU A 64 3.04 -19.05 14.60
CA GLU A 64 2.16 -17.98 15.07
C GLU A 64 0.94 -17.86 14.14
N LEU A 65 -0.26 -18.08 14.68
CA LEU A 65 -1.51 -18.09 13.90
C LEU A 65 -1.84 -16.77 13.19
N LYS A 66 -1.23 -15.66 13.63
CA LYS A 66 -1.47 -14.31 13.11
C LYS A 66 -0.23 -13.66 12.51
N SER A 67 0.86 -14.39 12.32
CA SER A 67 2.05 -13.81 11.69
C SER A 67 1.82 -13.64 10.20
N GLU A 68 2.17 -12.48 9.67
CA GLU A 68 2.11 -12.16 8.24
C GLU A 68 3.51 -11.82 7.73
N TYR A 69 3.79 -12.17 6.46
CA TYR A 69 5.04 -11.87 5.79
C TYR A 69 4.80 -10.89 4.66
N TYR A 70 5.13 -9.63 4.91
CA TYR A 70 4.93 -8.55 3.96
C TYR A 70 6.13 -8.39 3.03
N TYR A 71 5.90 -8.40 1.71
CA TYR A 71 6.96 -8.34 0.70
C TYR A 71 7.68 -6.97 0.65
N ASN A 72 7.03 -5.90 1.11
CA ASN A 72 7.61 -4.56 1.20
C ASN A 72 8.69 -4.47 2.29
N VAL A 73 8.69 -5.35 3.29
CA VAL A 73 9.74 -5.38 4.34
C VAL A 73 11.10 -5.76 3.74
N PRO A 74 11.26 -6.90 3.02
CA PRO A 74 12.49 -7.20 2.30
C PRO A 74 12.90 -6.11 1.30
N ALA A 75 11.94 -5.47 0.61
CA ALA A 75 12.24 -4.39 -0.31
C ALA A 75 12.83 -3.16 0.42
N ASN A 76 12.28 -2.81 1.59
CA ASN A 76 12.81 -1.78 2.46
C ASN A 76 14.22 -2.12 2.95
N ASP A 77 14.44 -3.36 3.40
CA ASP A 77 15.73 -3.82 3.92
C ASP A 77 16.84 -3.71 2.86
N MET A 78 16.54 -4.08 1.61
CA MET A 78 17.48 -3.94 0.50
C MET A 78 17.82 -2.47 0.19
N VAL A 79 16.85 -1.56 0.33
CA VAL A 79 17.08 -0.12 0.16
C VAL A 79 17.93 0.44 1.30
N GLN A 80 17.64 0.06 2.55
CA GLN A 80 18.42 0.46 3.73
C GLN A 80 19.86 -0.09 3.68
N ALA A 81 20.04 -1.31 3.19
CA ALA A 81 21.37 -1.92 2.99
C ALA A 81 22.12 -1.34 1.77
N GLY A 82 21.50 -0.44 0.99
CA GLY A 82 22.09 0.13 -0.22
C GLY A 82 22.24 -0.85 -1.39
N THR A 83 21.64 -2.04 -1.31
CA THR A 83 21.72 -3.09 -2.33
C THR A 83 20.62 -2.98 -3.39
N ALA A 84 19.59 -2.16 -3.14
CA ALA A 84 18.55 -1.83 -4.11
C ALA A 84 18.24 -0.33 -4.12
N LYS A 85 17.64 0.13 -5.22
CA LYS A 85 17.04 1.46 -5.33
C LYS A 85 15.60 1.33 -5.82
N VAL A 86 14.67 1.92 -5.10
CA VAL A 86 13.25 1.96 -5.47
C VAL A 86 12.92 3.37 -5.97
N LYS A 87 12.47 3.47 -7.22
CA LYS A 87 12.00 4.74 -7.80
C LYS A 87 10.53 4.91 -7.44
N ILE A 88 10.19 6.05 -6.84
CA ILE A 88 8.80 6.44 -6.59
C ILE A 88 8.27 7.09 -7.87
N ILE A 89 7.12 6.62 -8.35
CA ILE A 89 6.44 7.16 -9.53
C ILE A 89 5.13 7.79 -9.06
N SER A 90 5.08 9.12 -9.05
CA SER A 90 3.85 9.86 -8.73
C SER A 90 2.85 9.75 -9.88
N THR A 91 1.57 9.66 -9.54
CA THR A 91 0.46 9.66 -10.49
C THR A 91 -0.59 10.68 -10.05
N PRO A 92 -1.23 11.41 -10.97
CA PRO A 92 -2.39 12.25 -10.64
C PRO A 92 -3.68 11.42 -10.47
N ALA A 93 -3.64 10.12 -10.77
CA ALA A 93 -4.79 9.25 -10.60
C ALA A 93 -5.17 9.12 -9.12
N GLN A 94 -6.46 9.24 -8.84
CA GLN A 94 -6.99 9.05 -7.50
C GLN A 94 -7.25 7.57 -7.26
N TRP A 95 -6.73 7.06 -6.15
CA TRP A 95 -7.05 5.70 -5.70
C TRP A 95 -8.37 5.74 -4.92
N PHE A 96 -9.28 4.83 -5.27
CA PHE A 96 -10.51 4.58 -4.54
C PHE A 96 -10.79 3.08 -4.53
N GLY A 97 -11.34 2.59 -3.43
CA GLY A 97 -11.59 1.17 -3.20
C GLY A 97 -12.62 0.98 -2.10
N VAL A 98 -13.15 -0.23 -1.99
CA VAL A 98 -14.09 -0.58 -0.93
C VAL A 98 -13.27 -1.22 0.20
N THR A 99 -13.01 -0.46 1.26
CA THR A 99 -12.36 -0.97 2.48
C THR A 99 -13.42 -1.36 3.50
N TYR A 100 -14.46 -0.55 3.63
CA TYR A 100 -15.66 -0.82 4.41
C TYR A 100 -16.90 -0.87 3.52
N GLN A 101 -17.97 -1.48 4.01
CA GLN A 101 -19.21 -1.64 3.23
C GLN A 101 -19.82 -0.28 2.84
N GLU A 102 -19.60 0.73 3.68
CA GLU A 102 -20.05 2.10 3.56
C GLU A 102 -19.36 2.85 2.41
N ASP A 103 -18.19 2.38 1.94
CA ASP A 103 -17.46 3.00 0.82
C ASP A 103 -18.11 2.70 -0.54
N LYS A 104 -18.97 1.68 -0.61
CA LYS A 104 -19.57 1.18 -1.84
C LYS A 104 -20.31 2.26 -2.66
N PRO A 105 -21.14 3.14 -2.08
CA PRO A 105 -21.81 4.20 -2.84
C PRO A 105 -20.82 5.18 -3.48
N LEU A 106 -19.74 5.53 -2.76
CA LEU A 106 -18.70 6.43 -3.24
C LEU A 106 -17.94 5.81 -4.42
N VAL A 107 -17.51 4.55 -4.27
CA VAL A 107 -16.81 3.83 -5.35
C VAL A 107 -17.69 3.68 -6.57
N LYS A 108 -18.99 3.39 -6.39
CA LYS A 108 -19.94 3.31 -7.51
C LYS A 108 -20.07 4.66 -8.22
N ALA A 109 -20.24 5.75 -7.49
CA ALA A 109 -20.35 7.09 -8.08
C ALA A 109 -19.09 7.46 -8.88
N ALA A 110 -17.90 7.17 -8.36
CA ALA A 110 -16.63 7.40 -9.06
C ALA A 110 -16.55 6.60 -10.38
N LEU A 111 -16.95 5.32 -10.36
CA LEU A 111 -17.00 4.50 -11.58
C LEU A 111 -18.02 5.02 -12.60
N ASP A 112 -19.23 5.38 -12.14
CA ASP A 112 -20.30 5.91 -12.99
C ASP A 112 -19.83 7.22 -13.69
N GLU A 113 -19.11 8.09 -12.99
CA GLU A 113 -18.50 9.30 -13.55
C GLU A 113 -17.43 9.00 -14.62
N LEU A 114 -16.58 7.99 -14.39
CA LEU A 114 -15.57 7.58 -15.36
C LEU A 114 -16.18 7.00 -16.64
N HIS A 115 -17.32 6.33 -16.54
CA HIS A 115 -18.11 5.91 -17.71
C HIS A 115 -18.81 7.10 -18.40
N ALA A 116 -19.36 8.04 -17.62
CA ALA A 116 -20.04 9.21 -18.15
C ALA A 116 -19.10 10.17 -18.89
N SER A 117 -17.88 10.34 -18.37
CA SER A 117 -16.82 11.15 -18.98
C SER A 117 -16.13 10.48 -20.18
N GLY A 118 -16.46 9.22 -20.47
CA GLY A 118 -15.93 8.48 -21.62
C GLY A 118 -14.52 7.92 -21.41
N VAL A 119 -13.97 7.98 -20.19
CA VAL A 119 -12.71 7.32 -19.83
C VAL A 119 -12.84 5.80 -19.96
N TYR A 120 -14.01 5.25 -19.64
CA TYR A 120 -14.34 3.84 -19.84
C TYR A 120 -15.59 3.64 -20.72
N PRO A 121 -15.72 2.50 -21.43
CA PRO A 121 -16.87 2.20 -22.29
C PRO A 121 -18.18 2.15 -21.50
N LYS A 122 -19.25 2.76 -22.01
CA LYS A 122 -20.55 2.84 -21.31
C LYS A 122 -21.21 1.49 -21.02
N ASN A 123 -20.91 0.47 -21.81
CA ASN A 123 -21.55 -0.85 -21.72
C ASN A 123 -20.69 -1.86 -20.93
N GLY A 124 -19.73 -1.38 -20.13
CA GLY A 124 -18.79 -2.22 -19.40
C GLY A 124 -17.53 -2.53 -20.20
N LEU A 125 -16.51 -3.06 -19.50
CA LEU A 125 -15.19 -3.32 -20.07
C LEU A 125 -15.14 -4.57 -20.96
N TRP A 126 -16.06 -5.51 -20.75
CA TRP A 126 -15.94 -6.88 -21.28
C TRP A 126 -17.08 -7.35 -22.19
N GLY A 127 -18.14 -6.54 -22.35
CA GLY A 127 -19.30 -6.89 -23.19
C GLY A 127 -20.29 -7.82 -22.50
#